data_AF-A0ABD0QZ14-F1
#
_entry.id   AF-A0ABD0QZ14-F1
#
_cell.length_a   1.000
_cell.length_b   1.000
_cell.length_c   1.000
_cell.angle_alpha   90.00
_cell.angle_beta   90.00
_cell.angle_gamma   90.00
#
_symmetry.space_group_name_H-M   'P 1'
#
loop_
_entity.id
_entity.type
_entity.pdbx_description
1 polymer ?
#
loop_
_entity_poly.entity_id
_entity_poly.type
_entity_poly.pdbx_seq_one_letter_code
_entity_poly.pdbx_strand_id
1 'polypeptide(L)'
;NCTIPFHVTCAFEHNLEMKTILDEGDEVKFKSYCLKHSKPKAGEAGLSPACHKPPTETEKLGLRAQKLQELEEEFYTLVHPEEVAQDLGLPISLLDFIFQYWKMKRKSNFNKALLPPKEDEENLLLQPQEDSIHTRMRMFMHLRQDLER
;
A
#
# COMPACT_ATOMS: atom_id res chain seq x y z
N ASN A 1 0.18 26.72 -29.91
CA ASN A 1 -0.76 25.87 -29.14
C ASN A 1 -0.78 24.48 -29.73
N CYS A 2 -0.36 23.47 -28.97
CA CYS A 2 -0.41 22.05 -29.39
C CYS A 2 -1.17 21.29 -28.31
N THR A 3 -2.29 20.67 -28.69
CA THR A 3 -3.10 19.80 -27.84
C THR A 3 -3.39 18.55 -28.66
N ILE A 4 -2.82 17.40 -28.29
CA ILE A 4 -3.00 16.15 -29.03
C ILE A 4 -3.49 15.05 -28.08
N PRO A 5 -4.64 14.41 -28.34
CA PRO A 5 -5.08 13.28 -27.54
C PRO A 5 -4.17 12.07 -27.80
N PHE A 6 -3.86 11.31 -26.75
CA PHE A 6 -3.05 10.10 -26.83
C PHE A 6 -3.56 9.05 -25.83
N HIS A 7 -3.28 7.78 -26.11
CA HIS A 7 -3.46 6.73 -25.10
C HIS A 7 -2.46 6.93 -23.97
N VAL A 8 -2.92 6.76 -22.74
CA VAL A 8 -2.09 6.92 -21.53
C VAL A 8 -0.87 6.00 -21.53
N THR A 9 -1.01 4.75 -21.98
CA THR A 9 0.10 3.80 -22.08
C THR A 9 1.17 4.26 -23.07
N CYS A 10 0.75 4.69 -24.27
CA CYS A 10 1.67 5.22 -25.28
C CYS A 10 2.34 6.52 -24.83
N ALA A 11 1.69 7.33 -23.99
CA ALA A 11 2.26 8.54 -23.43
C ALA A 11 3.42 8.24 -22.46
N PHE A 12 3.30 7.20 -21.65
CA PHE A 12 4.38 6.76 -20.77
C PHE A 12 5.58 6.24 -21.56
N GLU A 13 5.34 5.39 -22.57
CA GLU A 13 6.41 4.83 -23.41
C GLU A 13 7.20 5.91 -24.16
N HIS A 14 6.50 6.96 -24.62
CA HIS A 14 7.09 8.04 -25.42
C HIS A 14 7.38 9.33 -24.65
N ASN A 15 7.26 9.32 -23.32
CA ASN A 15 7.50 10.47 -22.43
C ASN A 15 6.70 11.72 -22.86
N LEU A 16 5.42 11.56 -23.19
CA LEU A 16 4.53 12.67 -23.50
C LEU A 16 4.09 13.38 -22.21
N GLU A 17 3.99 14.70 -22.29
CA GLU A 17 3.65 15.57 -21.16
C GLU A 17 2.17 15.95 -21.21
N MET A 18 1.51 15.96 -20.05
CA MET A 18 0.18 16.52 -19.86
C MET A 18 0.24 17.51 -18.68
N LYS A 19 -0.29 18.72 -18.87
CA LYS A 19 -0.37 19.75 -17.82
C LYS A 19 -1.82 20.03 -17.44
N THR A 20 -2.04 20.17 -16.14
CA THR A 20 -3.28 20.67 -15.57
C THR A 20 -3.17 22.18 -15.43
N ILE A 21 -4.14 22.91 -15.94
CA ILE A 21 -4.20 24.38 -15.95
C ILE A 21 -5.51 24.78 -15.28
N LEU A 22 -5.43 25.66 -14.29
CA LEU A 22 -6.59 26.30 -13.66
C LEU A 22 -6.85 27.63 -14.38
N ASP A 23 -8.07 27.84 -14.85
CA ASP A 23 -8.50 29.12 -15.43
C ASP A 23 -8.98 30.09 -14.32
N GLU A 24 -9.18 31.37 -14.64
CA GLU A 24 -9.64 32.41 -13.70
C GLU A 24 -11.02 32.12 -13.08
N GLY A 25 -11.78 31.17 -13.65
CA GLY A 25 -13.06 30.69 -13.13
C GLY A 25 -13.00 29.38 -12.33
N ASP A 26 -11.82 29.00 -11.80
CA ASP A 26 -11.58 27.73 -11.09
C ASP A 26 -11.87 26.47 -11.93
N GLU A 27 -11.95 26.60 -13.26
CA GLU A 27 -12.17 25.49 -14.17
C GLU A 27 -10.84 24.76 -14.46
N VAL A 28 -10.82 23.45 -14.23
CA VAL A 28 -9.66 22.60 -14.46
C VAL A 28 -9.61 22.17 -15.93
N LYS A 29 -8.55 22.58 -16.66
CA LYS A 29 -8.31 22.18 -18.05
C LYS A 29 -7.06 21.32 -18.16
N PHE A 30 -7.16 20.22 -18.91
CA PHE A 30 -6.03 19.34 -19.19
C PHE A 30 -5.47 19.61 -20.59
N LYS A 31 -4.15 19.79 -20.68
CA LYS A 31 -3.46 20.05 -21.94
C LYS A 31 -2.38 19.01 -22.18
N SER A 32 -2.60 18.19 -23.20
CA SER A 32 -1.67 17.14 -23.63
C SER A 32 -0.76 17.62 -24.74
N TYR A 33 0.54 17.42 -24.59
CA TYR A 33 1.56 17.86 -25.55
C TYR A 33 2.05 16.68 -26.41
N CYS A 34 2.38 16.95 -27.67
CA CYS A 34 2.96 15.95 -28.55
C CYS A 34 4.46 15.73 -28.28
N LEU A 35 5.06 14.69 -28.87
CA LEU A 35 6.49 14.36 -28.73
C LEU A 35 7.44 15.55 -28.95
N LYS A 36 7.08 16.49 -29.84
CA LYS A 36 7.91 17.68 -30.12
C LYS A 36 7.80 18.75 -29.01
N HIS A 37 6.70 18.78 -28.28
CA HIS A 37 6.35 19.80 -27.29
C HIS A 37 6.37 19.32 -25.83
N SER A 38 6.60 18.02 -25.59
CA SER A 38 6.75 17.44 -24.24
C SER A 38 8.18 17.55 -23.67
N LYS A 39 9.11 18.20 -24.37
CA LYS A 39 10.49 18.40 -23.88
C LYS A 39 10.57 19.62 -22.97
N PRO A 40 11.24 19.53 -21.80
CA PRO A 40 11.40 20.68 -20.91
C PRO A 40 12.29 21.73 -21.58
N LYS A 41 11.74 22.91 -21.89
CA LYS A 41 12.56 24.10 -22.11
C LYS A 41 12.95 24.64 -20.73
N ALA A 42 14.24 24.58 -20.41
CA ALA A 42 14.79 25.25 -19.25
C ALA A 42 14.58 26.77 -19.41
N GLY A 43 13.60 27.37 -18.72
CA GLY A 43 13.47 28.83 -18.74
C GLY A 43 12.15 29.50 -18.39
N GLU A 44 11.08 28.80 -17.98
CA GLU A 44 9.88 29.49 -17.45
C GLU A 44 9.52 28.99 -16.05
N ALA A 45 10.06 29.69 -15.07
CA ALA A 45 9.51 29.75 -13.72
C ALA A 45 8.23 30.61 -13.78
N GLY A 46 7.08 29.95 -13.83
CA GLY A 46 5.77 30.61 -13.85
C GLY A 46 4.73 29.72 -13.20
N LEU A 47 4.55 29.90 -11.89
CA LEU A 47 3.36 29.58 -11.10
C LEU A 47 2.69 28.23 -11.39
N SER A 48 3.45 27.14 -11.31
CA SER A 48 2.83 25.87 -10.92
C SER A 48 2.64 25.94 -9.40
N PRO A 49 1.43 25.74 -8.83
CA PRO A 49 1.36 25.39 -7.43
C PRO A 49 2.28 24.20 -7.29
N ALA A 50 3.19 24.29 -6.32
CA ALA A 50 4.13 23.26 -6.00
C ALA A 50 3.50 21.90 -6.31
N CYS A 51 4.10 21.17 -7.27
CA CYS A 51 4.07 19.74 -7.17
C CYS A 51 4.73 19.47 -5.82
N HIS A 52 3.93 19.54 -4.75
CA HIS A 52 4.07 18.65 -3.63
C HIS A 52 4.23 17.33 -4.34
N LYS A 53 5.47 16.89 -4.51
CA LYS A 53 5.73 15.48 -4.57
C LYS A 53 5.01 15.00 -3.32
N PRO A 54 3.83 14.35 -3.42
CA PRO A 54 3.33 13.68 -2.25
C PRO A 54 4.49 12.78 -1.82
N PRO A 55 4.76 12.61 -0.51
CA PRO A 55 5.82 11.72 -0.04
C PRO A 55 5.72 10.48 -0.90
N THR A 56 6.78 10.20 -1.67
CA THR A 56 6.76 9.16 -2.70
C THR A 56 6.11 7.94 -2.08
N GLU A 57 5.12 7.31 -2.73
CA GLU A 57 4.33 6.25 -2.07
C GLU A 57 5.22 5.18 -1.40
N THR A 58 6.42 4.98 -1.93
CA THR A 58 7.53 4.20 -1.35
C THR A 58 7.96 4.62 0.07
N GLU A 59 8.00 5.90 0.40
CA GLU A 59 8.33 6.42 1.74
C GLU A 59 7.22 6.09 2.76
N LYS A 60 5.95 6.23 2.36
CA LYS A 60 4.79 5.88 3.20
C LYS A 60 4.67 4.37 3.40
N LEU A 61 4.97 3.60 2.36
CA LEU A 61 5.04 2.13 2.43
C LEU A 61 6.16 1.67 3.38
N GLY A 62 7.31 2.36 3.38
CA GLY A 62 8.41 2.11 4.31
C GLY A 62 8.02 2.32 5.77
N LEU A 63 7.35 3.45 6.09
CA LEU A 63 6.87 3.73 7.44
C LEU A 63 5.83 2.72 7.92
N ARG A 64 4.91 2.30 7.04
CA ARG A 64 3.92 1.25 7.36
C ARG A 64 4.61 -0.09 7.62
N ALA A 65 5.54 -0.49 6.76
CA ALA A 65 6.29 -1.74 6.93
C ALA A 65 7.10 -1.74 8.22
N GLN A 66 7.76 -0.62 8.55
CA GLN A 66 8.48 -0.45 9.80
C GLN A 66 7.55 -0.58 11.00
N LYS A 67 6.37 0.05 10.97
CA LYS A 67 5.42 -0.05 12.08
C LYS A 67 4.90 -1.47 12.29
N LEU A 68 4.66 -2.20 11.19
CA LEU A 68 4.29 -3.61 11.26
C LEU A 68 5.42 -4.45 11.87
N GLN A 69 6.66 -4.21 11.46
CA GLN A 69 7.82 -4.90 12.02
C GLN A 69 7.96 -4.67 13.54
N GLU A 70 7.79 -3.43 14.01
CA GLU A 70 7.80 -3.12 15.46
C GLU A 70 6.75 -3.94 16.22
N LEU A 71 5.52 -4.01 15.70
CA LEU A 71 4.45 -4.80 16.30
C LEU A 71 4.78 -6.31 16.28
N GLU A 72 5.37 -6.79 15.19
CA GLU A 72 5.79 -8.18 15.06
C GLU A 72 6.92 -8.56 16.01
N GLU A 73 7.78 -7.62 16.45
CA GLU A 73 8.87 -7.89 17.39
C GLU A 73 8.37 -8.20 18.82
N GLU A 74 7.20 -7.68 19.19
CA GLU A 74 6.58 -7.87 20.50
C GLU A 74 5.56 -9.01 20.54
N PHE A 75 5.54 -9.92 19.55
CA PHE A 75 4.55 -11.00 19.43
C PHE A 75 4.34 -11.85 20.70
N TYR A 76 5.36 -11.97 21.54
CA TYR A 76 5.33 -12.79 22.76
C TYR A 76 4.52 -12.15 23.89
N THR A 77 4.17 -10.87 23.81
CA THR A 77 3.33 -10.19 24.81
C THR A 77 1.87 -10.60 24.71
N LEU A 78 1.46 -11.17 23.56
CA LEU A 78 0.11 -11.63 23.28
C LEU A 78 -0.21 -13.00 23.89
N VAL A 79 0.76 -13.65 24.53
CA VAL A 79 0.61 -14.97 25.13
C VAL A 79 0.84 -14.86 26.62
N HIS A 80 -0.13 -15.32 27.42
CA HIS A 80 -0.06 -15.42 28.87
C HIS A 80 0.19 -16.87 29.28
N PRO A 81 1.43 -17.25 29.65
CA PRO A 81 1.77 -18.63 29.99
C PRO A 81 0.92 -19.16 31.16
N GLU A 82 0.54 -18.31 32.12
CA GLU A 82 -0.29 -18.71 33.26
C GLU A 82 -1.67 -19.22 32.83
N GLU A 83 -2.32 -18.51 31.91
CA GLU A 83 -3.64 -18.89 31.36
C GLU A 83 -3.53 -20.17 30.54
N VAL A 84 -2.52 -20.26 29.67
CA VAL A 84 -2.29 -21.44 28.83
C VAL A 84 -1.94 -22.68 29.69
N ALA A 85 -1.21 -22.50 30.78
CA ALA A 85 -0.91 -23.60 31.72
C ALA A 85 -2.18 -24.11 32.40
N GLN A 86 -3.07 -23.20 32.78
CA GLN A 86 -4.36 -23.53 33.39
C GLN A 86 -5.25 -24.30 32.40
N ASP A 87 -5.39 -23.81 31.17
CA ASP A 87 -6.23 -24.42 30.13
C ASP A 87 -5.76 -25.82 29.73
N LEU A 88 -4.44 -26.02 29.66
CA LEU A 88 -3.84 -27.30 29.30
C LEU A 88 -3.62 -28.24 30.49
N GLY A 89 -3.82 -27.76 31.73
CA GLY A 89 -3.53 -28.52 32.95
C GLY A 89 -2.05 -28.89 33.10
N LEU A 90 -1.14 -28.08 32.55
CA LEU A 90 0.30 -28.35 32.56
C LEU A 90 1.01 -27.59 33.68
N PRO A 91 2.11 -28.13 34.24
CA PRO A 91 2.94 -27.37 35.18
C PRO A 91 3.51 -26.11 34.53
N ILE A 92 3.37 -24.97 35.22
CA ILE A 92 3.86 -23.67 34.73
C ILE A 92 5.35 -23.67 34.38
N SER A 93 6.18 -24.42 35.12
CA SER A 93 7.61 -24.54 34.86
C SER A 93 7.93 -25.24 33.54
N LEU A 94 7.12 -26.25 33.16
CA LEU A 94 7.26 -26.92 31.86
C LEU A 94 6.81 -25.98 30.74
N LEU A 95 5.70 -25.27 30.95
CA LEU A 95 5.20 -24.36 29.94
C LEU A 95 6.11 -23.15 29.73
N ASP A 96 6.73 -22.61 30.79
CA ASP A 96 7.75 -21.56 30.66
C ASP A 96 8.91 -22.03 29.77
N PHE A 97 9.41 -23.26 29.98
CA PHE A 97 10.44 -23.83 29.11
C PHE A 97 10.01 -23.90 27.64
N ILE A 98 8.79 -24.38 27.37
CA ILE A 98 8.23 -24.43 26.01
C ILE A 98 8.04 -23.02 25.43
N PHE A 99 7.58 -22.08 26.24
CA PHE A 99 7.36 -20.68 25.85
C PHE A 99 8.66 -19.99 25.48
N GLN A 100 9.73 -20.17 26.26
CA GLN A 100 11.06 -19.65 25.93
C GLN A 100 11.57 -20.25 24.62
N TYR A 101 11.45 -21.57 24.43
CA TYR A 101 11.82 -22.22 23.17
C TYR A 101 11.04 -21.63 21.99
N TRP A 102 9.71 -21.51 22.10
CA TRP A 102 8.84 -20.95 21.06
C TRP A 102 9.23 -19.51 20.71
N LYS A 103 9.44 -18.67 21.73
CA LYS A 103 9.86 -17.27 21.57
C LYS A 103 11.19 -17.19 20.82
N MET A 104 12.19 -17.97 21.23
CA MET A 104 13.49 -17.99 20.57
C MET A 104 13.39 -18.51 19.13
N LYS A 105 12.62 -19.56 18.90
CA LYS A 105 12.46 -20.16 17.57
C LYS A 105 11.79 -19.20 16.59
N ARG A 106 10.76 -18.45 17.01
CA ARG A 106 10.14 -17.39 16.20
C ARG A 106 11.09 -16.24 15.94
N LYS A 107 11.82 -15.75 16.96
CA LYS A 107 12.82 -14.68 16.77
C LYS A 107 13.90 -15.06 15.77
N SER A 108 14.38 -16.30 15.81
CA SER A 108 15.35 -16.83 14.83
C SER A 108 14.74 -17.01 13.42
N ASN A 109 13.42 -17.06 13.32
CA ASN A 109 12.69 -17.25 12.07
C ASN A 109 11.98 -15.95 11.62
N PHE A 110 12.57 -14.80 11.91
CA PHE A 110 12.04 -13.47 11.56
C PHE A 110 10.58 -13.26 11.99
N ASN A 111 10.26 -13.69 13.22
CA ASN A 111 8.93 -13.64 13.81
C ASN A 111 7.85 -14.36 13.00
N LYS A 112 8.19 -15.25 12.05
CA LYS A 112 7.18 -16.06 11.35
C LYS A 112 6.53 -17.09 12.28
N ALA A 113 5.27 -17.40 12.04
CA ALA A 113 4.58 -18.45 12.77
C ALA A 113 5.31 -19.80 12.58
N LEU A 114 5.39 -20.61 13.63
CA LEU A 114 6.07 -21.92 13.55
C LEU A 114 5.17 -22.99 12.92
N LEU A 115 3.87 -22.78 12.96
CA LEU A 115 2.86 -23.64 12.38
C LEU A 115 2.07 -22.84 11.35
N PRO A 116 1.69 -23.46 10.22
CA PRO A 116 0.75 -22.83 9.30
C PRO A 116 -0.59 -22.55 10.02
N PRO A 117 -1.24 -21.42 9.75
CA PRO A 117 -2.57 -21.13 10.27
C PRO A 117 -3.56 -22.21 9.80
N LYS A 118 -4.62 -22.43 10.57
CA LYS A 118 -5.69 -23.34 10.16
C LYS A 118 -6.50 -22.72 9.01
N GLU A 119 -7.15 -23.54 8.19
CA GLU A 119 -7.97 -23.07 7.06
C GLU A 119 -8.99 -21.99 7.47
N ASP A 120 -9.63 -22.15 8.63
CA ASP A 120 -10.57 -21.17 9.18
C ASP A 120 -9.93 -19.82 9.53
N GLU A 121 -8.68 -19.83 10.02
CA GLU A 121 -7.92 -18.62 10.35
C GLU A 121 -7.42 -17.91 9.08
N GLU A 122 -7.06 -18.68 8.05
CA GLU A 122 -6.67 -18.15 6.74
C GLU A 122 -7.85 -17.44 6.06
N ASN A 123 -9.03 -18.04 6.11
CA ASN A 123 -10.27 -17.44 5.56
C ASN A 123 -10.60 -16.08 6.19
N LEU A 124 -10.35 -15.90 7.49
CA LEU A 124 -10.56 -14.61 8.17
C LEU A 124 -9.64 -13.50 7.66
N LEU A 125 -8.41 -13.84 7.24
CA LEU A 125 -7.45 -12.86 6.72
C LEU A 125 -7.71 -12.53 5.24
N LEU A 126 -8.26 -13.47 4.47
CA LEU A 126 -8.54 -13.31 3.04
C LEU A 126 -9.80 -12.46 2.78
N GLN A 127 -10.84 -12.59 3.60
CA GLN A 127 -12.11 -11.86 3.42
C GLN A 127 -11.94 -10.32 3.31
N PRO A 128 -11.22 -9.63 4.23
CA PRO A 128 -11.04 -8.18 4.13
C PRO A 128 -10.28 -7.76 2.86
N GLN A 129 -9.36 -8.59 2.37
CA GLN A 129 -8.60 -8.31 1.16
C GLN A 129 -9.49 -8.45 -0.08
N GLU A 130 -10.28 -9.51 -0.17
CA GLU A 130 -11.23 -9.72 -1.27
C GLU A 130 -12.28 -8.59 -1.34
N ASP A 131 -12.84 -8.18 -0.21
CA ASP A 131 -13.79 -7.06 -0.13
C ASP A 131 -13.18 -5.74 -0.61
N SER A 132 -11.90 -5.50 -0.27
CA SER A 132 -11.17 -4.33 -0.73
C SER A 132 -10.94 -4.35 -2.25
N ILE A 133 -10.64 -5.52 -2.82
CA ILE A 133 -10.42 -5.69 -4.25
C ILE A 133 -11.74 -5.52 -4.99
N HIS A 134 -12.81 -6.11 -4.50
CA HIS A 134 -14.14 -6.00 -5.09
C HIS A 134 -14.64 -4.55 -5.10
N THR A 135 -14.44 -3.83 -3.99
CA THR A 135 -14.77 -2.40 -3.88
C THR A 135 -13.96 -1.56 -4.86
N ARG A 136 -12.64 -1.82 -4.97
CA ARG A 136 -11.77 -1.14 -5.92
C ARG A 136 -12.14 -1.43 -7.37
N MET A 137 -12.48 -2.67 -7.69
CA MET A 137 -12.93 -3.08 -9.01
C MET A 137 -14.22 -2.35 -9.41
N ARG A 138 -15.17 -2.22 -8.48
CA ARG A 138 -16.43 -1.48 -8.69
C ARG A 138 -16.18 -0.01 -8.99
N MET A 139 -15.26 0.65 -8.26
CA MET A 139 -14.87 2.03 -8.55
C MET A 139 -14.29 2.19 -9.96
N PHE A 140 -13.37 1.31 -10.37
CA PHE A 140 -12.81 1.36 -11.72
C PHE A 140 -13.85 1.13 -12.82
N MET A 141 -14.81 0.24 -12.57
CA MET A 141 -15.90 -0.03 -13.51
C MET A 141 -16.80 1.20 -13.71
N HIS A 142 -17.15 1.91 -12.63
CA HIS A 142 -17.92 3.15 -12.72
C HIS A 142 -17.13 4.29 -13.38
N LEU A 143 -15.87 4.47 -13.01
CA LEU A 143 -15.00 5.48 -13.62
C LEU A 143 -14.87 5.26 -15.13
N ARG A 144 -14.76 4.01 -15.57
CA ARG A 144 -14.73 3.66 -16.99
C ARG A 144 -16.03 4.03 -17.70
N GLN A 145 -17.18 3.72 -17.10
CA GLN A 145 -18.49 4.06 -17.68
C GLN A 145 -18.69 5.56 -17.86
N ASP A 146 -18.19 6.38 -16.92
CA ASP A 146 -18.30 7.83 -17.01
C ASP A 146 -17.39 8.43 -18.09
N LEU A 147 -16.23 7.81 -18.35
CA LEU A 147 -15.30 8.22 -19.42
C LEU A 147 -15.74 7.78 -20.82
N GLU A 148 -16.61 6.77 -20.93
CA GLU A 148 -17.15 6.26 -22.21
C GLU A 148 -18.45 6.99 -22.64
N ARG A 149 -18.92 7.97 -21.85
CA ARG A 149 -20.08 8.82 -22.13
C ARG A 149 -19.69 10.13 -22.81
#